data_AF-A0A225UGQ8-F1
#
_entry.id   AF-A0A225UGQ8-F1
#
_cell.length_a   1.000
_cell.length_b   1.000
_cell.length_c   1.000
_cell.angle_alpha   90.00
_cell.angle_beta   90.00
_cell.angle_gamma   90.00
#
_symmetry.space_group_name_H-M   'P 1'
#
loop_
_entity.id
_entity.type
_entity.pdbx_description
1 polymer ?
#
loop_
_entity_poly.entity_id
_entity_poly.type
_entity_poly.pdbx_seq_one_letter_code
_entity_poly.pdbx_strand_id
1 'polypeptide(L)'
;VFLSESSLISVVETHHSAQVVIEKGTIITDNKGSDLVVEASGSSAVYVSDASAELNVADLVMEASGNANIYLQVASVTTKEVTLESRDSAAISVLTSSLEMAGDAVLETQGSGTICTSAKQVTVGGDYVGESASGISMPNASDKHDATGTLACDKFTTPARKPSSTVKTNSITQPTDKASSPLLHESHRQR
;
A
#
# COMPACT_ATOMS: atom_id res chain seq x y z
N VAL A 1 -4.18 3.50 -8.99
CA VAL A 1 -5.14 4.61 -8.74
C VAL A 1 -4.39 5.76 -8.10
N PHE A 2 -4.63 6.99 -8.56
CA PHE A 2 -4.06 8.21 -7.96
C PHE A 2 -5.22 9.06 -7.45
N LEU A 3 -5.15 9.53 -6.20
CA LEU A 3 -6.21 10.29 -5.56
C LEU A 3 -5.65 11.65 -5.11
N SER A 4 -6.32 12.74 -5.50
CA SER A 4 -5.86 14.12 -5.32
C SER A 4 -6.93 15.06 -4.76
N GLU A 5 -8.07 14.54 -4.29
CA GLU A 5 -9.14 15.33 -3.68
C GLU A 5 -8.84 15.57 -2.21
N SER A 6 -8.97 16.81 -1.74
CA SER A 6 -8.48 17.21 -0.42
C SER A 6 -9.27 16.59 0.73
N SER A 7 -8.56 15.93 1.66
CA SER A 7 -9.01 15.56 3.01
C SER A 7 -10.30 14.75 3.12
N LEU A 8 -10.59 13.86 2.18
CA LEU A 8 -11.80 13.03 2.19
C LEU A 8 -11.54 11.55 2.45
N ILE A 9 -10.30 11.09 2.34
CA ILE A 9 -10.02 9.65 2.41
C ILE A 9 -9.75 9.25 3.85
N SER A 10 -10.71 8.50 4.41
CA SER A 10 -10.60 7.78 5.67
C SER A 10 -10.47 6.27 5.48
N VAL A 11 -10.81 5.72 4.29
CA VAL A 11 -10.77 4.27 4.03
C VAL A 11 -10.19 4.00 2.64
N VAL A 12 -9.23 3.08 2.57
CA VAL A 12 -8.71 2.51 1.31
C VAL A 12 -8.63 1.00 1.45
N GLU A 13 -9.34 0.29 0.58
CA GLU A 13 -9.33 -1.17 0.55
C GLU A 13 -8.89 -1.65 -0.84
N THR A 14 -7.97 -2.61 -0.88
CA THR A 14 -7.48 -3.21 -2.12
C THR A 14 -7.46 -4.73 -2.05
N HIS A 15 -7.97 -5.36 -3.12
CA HIS A 15 -7.95 -6.82 -3.26
C HIS A 15 -7.16 -7.27 -4.49
N HIS A 16 -6.63 -8.49 -4.40
CA HIS A 16 -5.87 -9.20 -5.44
C HIS A 16 -4.56 -8.52 -5.85
N SER A 17 -4.58 -7.48 -6.66
CA SER A 17 -3.37 -6.77 -7.08
C SER A 17 -3.73 -5.39 -7.59
N ALA A 18 -3.49 -4.39 -6.75
CA ALA A 18 -3.65 -2.99 -7.10
C ALA A 18 -2.45 -2.17 -6.64
N GLN A 19 -2.15 -1.10 -7.36
CA GLN A 19 -1.22 -0.07 -6.90
C GLN A 19 -2.01 1.22 -6.66
N VAL A 20 -2.01 1.72 -5.43
CA VAL A 20 -2.70 2.94 -5.02
C VAL A 20 -1.70 3.91 -4.45
N VAL A 21 -1.72 5.15 -4.95
CA VAL A 21 -0.90 6.24 -4.43
C VAL A 21 -1.84 7.36 -3.98
N ILE A 22 -1.80 7.65 -2.69
CA ILE A 22 -2.49 8.76 -2.04
C ILE A 22 -1.47 9.87 -1.83
N GLU A 23 -1.64 10.95 -2.57
CA GLU A 23 -0.71 12.08 -2.57
C GLU A 23 -1.05 13.11 -1.48
N LYS A 24 -0.18 14.13 -1.38
CA LYS A 24 -0.30 15.24 -0.44
C LYS A 24 -1.68 15.89 -0.45
N GLY A 25 -2.19 16.15 0.75
CA GLY A 25 -3.47 16.80 0.98
C GLY A 25 -4.70 15.90 0.80
N THR A 26 -4.55 14.67 0.33
CA THR A 26 -5.70 13.80 0.02
C THR A 26 -6.22 13.03 1.24
N ILE A 27 -5.33 12.62 2.14
CA ILE A 27 -5.72 11.94 3.39
C ILE A 27 -6.37 12.89 4.39
N ILE A 28 -7.22 12.33 5.24
CA ILE A 28 -7.66 13.00 6.46
C ILE A 28 -6.45 13.22 7.39
N THR A 29 -6.24 14.44 7.86
CA THR A 29 -5.05 14.79 8.68
C THR A 29 -5.39 15.49 9.99
N ASP A 30 -6.54 16.13 10.13
CA ASP A 30 -6.89 16.86 11.37
C ASP A 30 -8.35 16.65 11.75
N ASN A 31 -8.67 15.43 12.17
CA ASN A 31 -10.00 15.07 12.63
C ASN A 31 -9.95 13.92 13.66
N LYS A 32 -9.90 14.29 14.94
CA LYS A 32 -9.92 13.35 16.08
C LYS A 32 -11.20 12.52 16.23
N GLY A 33 -12.19 12.72 15.37
CA GLY A 33 -13.43 11.94 15.33
C GLY A 33 -13.54 11.04 14.11
N SER A 34 -12.47 10.87 13.32
CA SER A 34 -12.49 10.03 12.12
C SER A 34 -11.25 9.18 12.03
N ASP A 35 -11.43 7.96 11.56
CA ASP A 35 -10.38 6.95 11.46
C ASP A 35 -9.65 7.07 10.12
N LEU A 36 -8.44 6.52 10.08
CA LEU A 36 -7.77 6.16 8.83
C LEU A 36 -7.59 4.65 8.78
N VAL A 37 -8.28 4.00 7.84
CA VAL A 37 -8.26 2.57 7.59
C VAL A 37 -7.62 2.29 6.24
N VAL A 38 -6.59 1.46 6.21
CA VAL A 38 -5.92 1.02 4.98
C VAL A 38 -5.79 -0.50 4.96
N GLU A 39 -6.50 -1.13 4.05
CA GLU A 39 -6.52 -2.58 3.90
C GLU A 39 -5.96 -2.98 2.53
N ALA A 40 -5.00 -3.91 2.53
CA ALA A 40 -4.38 -4.39 1.32
C ALA A 40 -4.17 -5.91 1.33
N SER A 41 -4.63 -6.58 0.27
CA SER A 41 -4.48 -8.04 0.14
C SER A 41 -3.93 -8.44 -1.22
N GLY A 42 -3.47 -9.69 -1.31
CA GLY A 42 -2.89 -10.27 -2.52
C GLY A 42 -1.49 -9.74 -2.80
N SER A 43 -1.25 -9.08 -3.92
CA SER A 43 0.03 -8.46 -4.31
C SER A 43 -0.13 -6.95 -4.50
N SER A 44 -0.97 -6.33 -3.67
CA SER A 44 -1.26 -4.91 -3.74
C SER A 44 -0.16 -4.07 -3.09
N ALA A 45 -0.06 -2.81 -3.49
CA ALA A 45 0.82 -1.82 -2.86
C ALA A 45 0.05 -0.50 -2.67
N VAL A 46 -0.05 -0.03 -1.42
CA VAL A 46 -0.68 1.24 -1.07
C VAL A 46 0.38 2.18 -0.52
N TYR A 47 0.49 3.36 -1.13
CA TYR A 47 1.42 4.42 -0.73
C TYR A 47 0.63 5.62 -0.25
N VAL A 48 0.69 5.91 1.05
CA VAL A 48 0.17 7.11 1.66
C VAL A 48 1.34 8.06 1.89
N SER A 49 1.47 9.09 1.05
CA SER A 49 2.70 9.89 0.98
C SER A 49 2.41 11.39 1.07
N ASP A 50 2.37 11.87 2.32
CA ASP A 50 2.44 13.30 2.63
C ASP A 50 3.44 13.53 3.75
N ALA A 51 4.73 13.46 3.43
CA ALA A 51 5.82 13.57 4.40
C ALA A 51 5.84 14.89 5.20
N SER A 52 5.02 15.87 4.81
CA SER A 52 4.85 17.14 5.53
C SER A 52 3.60 17.22 6.42
N ALA A 53 2.68 16.26 6.30
CA ALA A 53 1.45 16.25 7.07
C ALA A 53 1.65 15.70 8.47
N GLU A 54 0.95 16.28 9.43
CA GLU A 54 0.73 15.71 10.75
C GLU A 54 -0.59 14.95 10.70
N LEU A 55 -0.58 13.64 10.96
CA LEU A 55 -1.77 12.80 10.94
C LEU A 55 -2.39 12.79 12.34
N ASN A 56 -3.54 13.42 12.50
CA ASN A 56 -4.30 13.51 13.74
C ASN A 56 -5.71 12.92 13.53
N VAL A 57 -5.88 11.64 13.86
CA VAL A 57 -7.08 10.82 13.62
C VAL A 57 -7.62 10.21 14.92
N ALA A 58 -8.83 9.67 14.89
CA ALA A 58 -9.36 8.88 16.00
C ALA A 58 -8.60 7.56 16.10
N ASP A 59 -8.77 6.66 15.12
CA ASP A 59 -8.03 5.40 15.08
C ASP A 59 -7.21 5.28 13.79
N LEU A 60 -6.03 4.66 13.88
CA LEU A 60 -5.21 4.30 12.73
C LEU A 60 -5.19 2.77 12.57
N VAL A 61 -5.81 2.29 11.51
CA VAL A 61 -5.92 0.86 11.20
C VAL A 61 -5.21 0.57 9.88
N MET A 62 -4.28 -0.39 9.89
CA MET A 62 -3.67 -0.91 8.68
C MET A 62 -3.60 -2.42 8.70
N GLU A 63 -4.17 -3.06 7.67
CA GLU A 63 -4.19 -4.52 7.57
C GLU A 63 -3.63 -4.96 6.23
N ALA A 64 -2.62 -5.82 6.26
CA ALA A 64 -1.96 -6.33 5.07
C ALA A 64 -1.90 -7.87 5.08
N SER A 65 -2.27 -8.50 3.97
CA SER A 65 -2.25 -9.97 3.81
C SER A 65 -1.76 -10.43 2.43
N GLY A 66 -1.45 -11.72 2.29
CA GLY A 66 -0.75 -12.25 1.12
C GLY A 66 0.68 -11.71 1.03
N ASN A 67 0.99 -10.98 -0.03
CA ASN A 67 2.26 -10.29 -0.27
C ASN A 67 2.05 -8.78 -0.42
N ALA A 68 0.96 -8.24 0.14
CA ALA A 68 0.63 -6.83 0.01
C ALA A 68 1.58 -5.94 0.81
N ASN A 69 1.77 -4.70 0.37
CA ASN A 69 2.60 -3.73 1.06
C ASN A 69 1.82 -2.44 1.32
N ILE A 70 1.81 -1.97 2.56
CA ILE A 70 1.26 -0.68 2.96
C ILE A 70 2.40 0.20 3.43
N TYR A 71 2.46 1.41 2.88
CA TYR A 71 3.47 2.39 3.22
C TYR A 71 2.80 3.70 3.64
N LEU A 72 2.96 4.09 4.90
CA LEU A 72 2.57 5.41 5.40
C LEU A 72 3.80 6.27 5.59
N GLN A 73 3.86 7.44 4.95
CA GLN A 73 4.90 8.44 5.17
C GLN A 73 4.29 9.80 5.46
N VAL A 74 4.44 10.23 6.71
CA VAL A 74 3.93 11.50 7.26
C VAL A 74 4.96 12.09 8.23
N ALA A 75 4.79 13.35 8.63
CA ALA A 75 5.71 14.00 9.57
C ALA A 75 5.58 13.42 10.98
N SER A 76 4.35 13.30 11.47
CA SER A 76 3.98 12.78 12.79
C SER A 76 2.64 12.07 12.73
N VAL A 77 2.38 11.19 13.70
CA VAL A 77 1.07 10.55 13.92
C VAL A 77 0.66 10.77 15.36
N THR A 78 -0.54 11.30 15.56
CA THR A 78 -1.25 11.38 16.84
C THR A 78 -2.61 10.72 16.66
N THR A 79 -2.92 9.74 17.50
CA THR A 79 -4.16 8.95 17.40
C THR A 79 -4.67 8.56 18.78
N LYS A 80 -5.90 8.06 18.88
CA LYS A 80 -6.40 7.40 20.09
C LYS A 80 -5.85 5.98 20.12
N GLU A 81 -6.15 5.17 19.13
CA GLU A 81 -5.68 3.78 19.03
C GLU A 81 -4.94 3.51 17.73
N VAL A 82 -4.12 2.45 17.73
CA VAL A 82 -3.45 1.91 16.55
C VAL A 82 -3.69 0.42 16.46
N THR A 83 -4.09 -0.05 15.29
CA THR A 83 -4.11 -1.47 14.92
C THR A 83 -3.30 -1.67 13.64
N LEU A 84 -2.20 -2.42 13.73
CA LEU A 84 -1.41 -2.82 12.57
C LEU A 84 -1.36 -4.34 12.51
N GLU A 85 -1.87 -4.92 11.42
CA GLU A 85 -1.88 -6.36 11.24
C GLU A 85 -1.19 -6.75 9.92
N SER A 86 -0.13 -7.54 10.01
CA SER A 86 0.58 -8.05 8.84
C SER A 86 0.60 -9.57 8.82
N ARG A 87 -0.08 -10.18 7.85
CA ARG A 87 -0.23 -11.63 7.71
C ARG A 87 0.54 -12.15 6.49
N ASP A 88 0.74 -13.46 6.45
CA ASP A 88 1.42 -14.19 5.37
C ASP A 88 2.86 -13.66 5.11
N SER A 89 3.08 -12.94 4.02
CA SER A 89 4.35 -12.31 3.65
C SER A 89 4.17 -10.81 3.37
N ALA A 90 3.08 -10.23 3.87
CA ALA A 90 2.79 -8.82 3.71
C ALA A 90 3.73 -7.95 4.57
N ALA A 91 3.77 -6.66 4.27
CA ALA A 91 4.55 -5.70 5.03
C ALA A 91 3.80 -4.37 5.24
N ILE A 92 3.93 -3.83 6.44
CA ILE A 92 3.48 -2.48 6.80
C ILE A 92 4.68 -1.66 7.24
N SER A 93 4.89 -0.51 6.60
CA SER A 93 5.95 0.44 6.96
C SER A 93 5.37 1.82 7.28
N VAL A 94 5.55 2.25 8.53
CA VAL A 94 5.13 3.56 9.05
C VAL A 94 6.35 4.46 9.19
N LEU A 95 6.56 5.31 8.19
CA LEU A 95 7.66 6.26 8.12
C LEU A 95 7.25 7.62 8.68
N THR A 96 7.43 7.79 9.98
CA THR A 96 7.12 9.01 10.74
C THR A 96 8.27 9.38 11.68
N SER A 97 8.28 10.61 12.19
CA SER A 97 9.21 11.03 13.24
C SER A 97 8.72 10.64 14.65
N SER A 98 7.41 10.73 14.88
CA SER A 98 6.72 10.32 16.11
C SER A 98 5.44 9.53 15.80
N LEU A 99 5.14 8.56 16.68
CA LEU A 99 3.90 7.79 16.70
C LEU A 99 3.37 7.82 18.13
N GLU A 100 2.38 8.68 18.38
CA GLU A 100 1.81 8.90 19.70
C GLU A 100 0.35 8.45 19.72
N MET A 101 0.02 7.58 20.67
CA MET A 101 -1.32 7.08 20.86
C MET A 101 -1.77 7.28 22.30
N ALA A 102 -2.98 7.82 22.47
CA ALA A 102 -3.53 8.12 23.78
C ALA A 102 -4.11 6.89 24.50
N GLY A 103 -4.53 5.88 23.73
CA GLY A 103 -5.06 4.59 24.18
C GLY A 103 -4.13 3.45 23.75
N ASP A 104 -4.73 2.34 23.33
CA ASP A 104 -4.05 1.07 23.11
C ASP A 104 -3.34 0.98 21.75
N ALA A 105 -2.31 0.12 21.72
CA ALA A 105 -1.59 -0.29 20.53
C ALA A 105 -1.74 -1.80 20.32
N VAL A 106 -2.20 -2.21 19.15
CA VAL A 106 -2.22 -3.61 18.74
C VAL A 106 -1.41 -3.77 17.47
N LEU A 107 -0.25 -4.43 17.58
CA LEU A 107 0.62 -4.76 16.47
C LEU A 107 0.74 -6.27 16.39
N GLU A 108 0.25 -6.86 15.31
CA GLU A 108 0.23 -8.30 15.13
C GLU A 108 0.90 -8.71 13.83
N THR A 109 1.77 -9.71 13.92
CA THR A 109 2.34 -10.36 12.73
C THR A 109 2.07 -11.86 12.73
N GLN A 110 1.76 -12.39 11.54
CA GLN A 110 1.56 -13.82 11.32
C GLN A 110 2.36 -14.30 10.10
N GLY A 111 2.80 -15.56 10.14
CA GLY A 111 3.66 -16.12 9.10
C GLY A 111 5.02 -15.42 9.05
N SER A 112 5.33 -14.85 7.90
CA SER A 112 6.51 -14.00 7.62
C SER A 112 6.17 -12.51 7.52
N GLY A 113 4.96 -12.11 7.91
CA GLY A 113 4.50 -10.73 7.88
C GLY A 113 5.40 -9.81 8.71
N THR A 114 5.50 -8.55 8.32
CA THR A 114 6.37 -7.57 9.00
C THR A 114 5.69 -6.24 9.23
N ILE A 115 5.97 -5.63 10.37
CA ILE A 115 5.59 -4.26 10.70
C ILE A 115 6.86 -3.50 11.04
N CYS A 116 7.06 -2.32 10.48
CA CYS A 116 8.18 -1.46 10.83
C CYS A 116 7.75 -0.01 11.02
N THR A 117 8.21 0.64 12.08
CA THR A 117 8.07 2.09 12.26
C THR A 117 9.43 2.78 12.36
N SER A 118 9.61 3.86 11.59
CA SER A 118 10.83 4.66 11.64
C SER A 118 10.81 5.70 12.76
N ALA A 119 9.73 5.76 13.55
CA ALA A 119 9.55 6.73 14.61
C ALA A 119 10.71 6.68 15.61
N LYS A 120 11.18 7.87 16.04
CA LYS A 120 12.14 8.00 17.13
C LYS A 120 11.44 7.98 18.49
N GLN A 121 10.20 8.45 18.51
CA GLN A 121 9.34 8.48 19.67
C GLN A 121 8.10 7.64 19.38
N VAL A 122 7.89 6.60 20.20
CA VAL A 122 6.69 5.77 20.18
C VAL A 122 6.09 5.84 21.58
N THR A 123 4.91 6.45 21.70
CA THR A 123 4.26 6.67 23.00
C THR A 123 2.97 5.87 23.11
N VAL A 124 3.05 4.88 24.02
CA VAL A 124 2.04 4.02 24.66
C VAL A 124 1.13 4.68 25.69
N GLY A 125 -0.06 5.23 25.38
CA GLY A 125 -0.93 5.82 26.41
C GLY A 125 -1.65 4.76 27.28
N GLY A 126 -2.16 3.72 26.61
CA GLY A 126 -2.80 2.55 27.21
C GLY A 126 -1.90 1.31 27.14
N ASP A 127 -2.51 0.16 26.81
CA ASP A 127 -1.82 -1.12 26.71
C ASP A 127 -1.15 -1.28 25.34
N TYR A 128 0.03 -1.91 25.33
CA TYR A 128 0.68 -2.35 24.10
C TYR A 128 0.60 -3.88 23.98
N VAL A 129 0.04 -4.36 22.87
CA VAL A 129 -0.02 -5.76 22.49
C VAL A 129 0.81 -5.96 21.22
N GLY A 130 1.96 -6.63 21.35
CA GLY A 130 2.84 -6.96 20.23
C GLY A 130 2.91 -8.47 20.00
N GLU A 131 2.03 -9.01 19.16
CA GLU A 131 2.05 -10.44 18.84
C GLU A 131 3.12 -10.76 17.78
N SER A 132 3.86 -11.84 18.02
CA SER A 132 5.02 -12.23 17.20
C SER A 132 6.06 -11.11 17.09
N ALA A 133 6.54 -10.62 18.24
CA ALA A 133 7.43 -9.46 18.38
C ALA A 133 8.67 -9.43 17.46
N SER A 134 9.15 -10.57 16.96
CA SER A 134 10.27 -10.62 16.00
C SER A 134 9.91 -10.09 14.60
N GLY A 135 8.61 -10.07 14.24
CA GLY A 135 8.10 -9.46 13.01
C GLY A 135 7.90 -7.94 13.10
N ILE A 136 7.99 -7.37 14.30
CA ILE A 136 7.75 -5.95 14.57
C ILE A 136 9.10 -5.26 14.82
N SER A 137 9.42 -4.25 14.01
CA SER A 137 10.70 -3.53 14.06
C SER A 137 10.50 -2.05 14.39
N MET A 138 11.15 -1.59 15.46
CA MET A 138 11.21 -0.18 15.84
C MET A 138 12.68 0.28 15.91
N PRO A 139 13.40 0.31 14.77
CA PRO A 139 14.86 0.46 14.77
C PRO A 139 15.37 1.79 15.35
N ASN A 140 14.56 2.85 15.29
CA ASN A 140 14.95 4.19 15.72
C ASN A 140 14.38 4.61 17.08
N ALA A 141 13.43 3.85 17.63
CA ALA A 141 12.77 4.18 18.87
C ALA A 141 13.67 3.81 20.05
N SER A 142 13.74 4.69 21.06
CA SER A 142 14.46 4.41 22.31
C SER A 142 13.73 3.36 23.15
N ASP A 143 12.41 3.42 23.15
CA ASP A 143 11.52 2.42 23.73
C ASP A 143 10.82 1.66 22.59
N LYS A 144 10.86 0.34 22.65
CA LYS A 144 10.37 -0.55 21.60
C LYS A 144 9.13 -1.33 22.03
N HIS A 145 8.65 -1.15 23.26
CA HIS A 145 7.46 -1.85 23.79
C HIS A 145 7.52 -3.36 23.48
N ASP A 146 8.59 -4.03 23.90
CA ASP A 146 8.86 -5.47 23.64
C ASP A 146 9.06 -5.92 22.18
N ALA A 147 8.97 -5.03 21.19
CA ALA A 147 9.31 -5.36 19.80
C ALA A 147 10.81 -5.74 19.66
N THR A 148 11.06 -6.88 19.01
CA THR A 148 12.42 -7.46 18.89
C THR A 148 12.92 -7.58 17.44
N GLY A 149 12.08 -7.23 16.47
CA GLY A 149 12.47 -7.20 15.06
C GLY A 149 13.65 -6.26 14.81
N THR A 150 14.47 -6.65 13.85
CA THR A 150 15.74 -5.98 13.51
C THR A 150 15.75 -5.38 12.11
N LEU A 151 14.60 -5.43 11.43
CA LEU A 151 14.48 -4.94 10.06
C LEU A 151 14.59 -3.41 10.06
N ALA A 152 15.31 -2.89 9.08
CA ALA A 152 15.21 -1.49 8.74
C ALA A 152 13.87 -1.25 8.05
N CYS A 153 13.21 -0.13 8.33
CA CYS A 153 11.95 0.17 7.66
C CYS A 153 12.20 0.52 6.20
N ASP A 154 11.43 -0.09 5.31
CA ASP A 154 11.54 0.13 3.88
C ASP A 154 11.24 1.60 3.57
N LYS A 155 12.27 2.29 3.08
CA LYS A 155 12.07 3.59 2.45
C LYS A 155 11.45 3.34 1.09
N PHE A 156 10.37 4.05 0.80
CA PHE A 156 9.71 3.96 -0.49
C PHE A 156 9.78 5.28 -1.23
N THR A 157 9.74 5.18 -2.55
CA THR A 157 9.44 6.29 -3.44
C THR A 157 8.11 5.99 -4.09
N THR A 158 7.21 6.98 -4.15
CA THR A 158 5.95 6.81 -4.84
C THR A 158 6.21 6.40 -6.31
N PRO A 159 5.51 5.38 -6.83
CA PRO A 159 5.64 4.97 -8.21
C PRO A 159 5.39 6.15 -9.18
N ALA A 160 6.18 6.22 -10.25
CA ALA A 160 6.01 7.26 -11.26
C ALA A 160 4.63 7.16 -11.93
N ARG A 161 3.99 8.30 -12.18
CA ARG A 161 2.72 8.37 -12.92
C ARG A 161 2.96 7.98 -14.37
N LYS A 162 2.72 6.72 -14.71
CA LYS A 162 2.69 6.27 -16.10
C LYS A 162 1.36 5.60 -16.39
N PRO A 163 0.62 6.05 -17.42
CA PRO A 163 -0.52 5.30 -17.92
C PRO A 163 -0.06 3.89 -18.30
N SER A 164 -0.69 2.87 -17.72
CA SER A 164 -0.54 1.50 -18.22
C SER A 164 -1.44 1.37 -19.44
N SER A 165 -0.87 0.97 -20.57
CA SER A 165 -1.67 0.68 -21.77
C SER A 165 -2.40 -0.63 -21.55
N THR A 166 -3.73 -0.61 -21.62
CA THR A 166 -4.52 -1.84 -21.67
C THR A 166 -4.28 -2.48 -23.03
N VAL A 167 -3.39 -3.47 -23.10
CA VAL A 167 -3.29 -4.32 -24.28
C VAL A 167 -4.57 -5.13 -24.32
N LYS A 168 -5.50 -4.78 -25.22
CA LYS A 168 -6.57 -5.70 -25.61
C LYS A 168 -5.89 -6.92 -26.20
N THR A 169 -5.87 -8.03 -25.46
CA THR A 169 -5.62 -9.34 -26.04
C THR A 169 -6.77 -9.61 -27.00
N ASN A 170 -6.59 -9.24 -28.27
CA ASN A 170 -7.41 -9.74 -29.35
C ASN A 170 -7.07 -11.22 -29.54
N SER A 171 -7.65 -12.07 -28.70
CA SER A 171 -7.72 -13.50 -28.97
C SER A 171 -8.85 -13.74 -29.97
N ILE A 172 -8.64 -13.34 -31.22
CA ILE A 172 -9.38 -13.91 -32.35
C ILE A 172 -8.33 -14.56 -33.24
N THR A 173 -8.11 -15.84 -33.00
CA THR A 173 -7.42 -16.73 -33.94
C THR A 173 -8.30 -16.83 -35.18
N GLN A 174 -8.00 -16.06 -36.21
CA GLN A 174 -8.60 -16.22 -37.52
C GLN A 174 -7.76 -17.25 -38.29
N PRO A 175 -8.34 -18.35 -38.80
CA PRO A 175 -7.61 -19.29 -39.64
C PRO A 175 -7.12 -18.58 -40.91
N THR A 176 -5.85 -18.75 -41.22
CA THR A 176 -5.24 -18.36 -42.48
C THR A 176 -5.85 -19.17 -43.63
N ASP A 177 -6.70 -18.56 -44.45
CA ASP A 177 -6.99 -19.07 -45.78
C ASP A 177 -5.76 -18.85 -46.67
N LYS A 178 -5.10 -19.95 -47.04
CA LYS A 178 -4.02 -19.96 -48.02
C LYS A 178 -4.59 -19.61 -49.39
N ALA A 179 -3.94 -18.63 -50.02
CA ALA A 179 -4.11 -18.29 -51.43
C ALA A 179 -3.93 -19.50 -52.37
N SER A 180 -4.75 -19.57 -53.41
CA SER A 180 -4.43 -20.26 -54.67
C SER A 180 -4.55 -19.29 -55.85
N SER A 181 -3.37 -18.90 -56.32
CA SER A 181 -2.91 -18.55 -57.67
C SER A 181 -3.73 -17.65 -58.63
N PRO A 182 -3.11 -16.60 -59.20
CA PRO A 182 -3.58 -15.94 -60.41
C PRO A 182 -3.04 -16.67 -61.66
N LEU A 183 -3.91 -16.98 -62.62
CA LEU A 183 -3.51 -17.37 -63.98
C LEU A 183 -3.84 -16.21 -64.93
N LEU A 184 -2.79 -15.60 -65.47
CA LEU A 184 -2.79 -14.62 -66.56
C LEU A 184 -2.03 -15.22 -67.76
N HIS A 185 -2.52 -14.92 -68.96
CA HIS A 185 -2.12 -15.30 -70.34
C HIS A 185 -3.15 -16.25 -71.01
N GLU A 186 -3.66 -16.03 -72.23
CA GLU A 186 -3.11 -15.28 -73.37
C GLU A 186 -4.17 -14.90 -74.44
N SER A 187 -3.77 -13.97 -75.30
CA SER A 187 -4.36 -13.39 -76.52
C SER A 187 -5.01 -14.36 -77.53
N HIS A 188 -6.11 -13.97 -78.20
CA HIS A 188 -6.08 -13.67 -79.65
C HIS A 188 -7.42 -13.15 -80.23
N ARG A 189 -7.29 -11.97 -80.85
CA ARG A 189 -8.20 -11.33 -81.79
C ARG A 189 -8.01 -11.97 -83.17
N GLN A 190 -9.05 -12.56 -83.76
CA GLN A 190 -9.22 -12.69 -85.22
C GLN A 190 -10.72 -12.55 -85.58
N ARG A 191 -10.94 -12.23 -86.85
CA ARG A 191 -12.02 -11.42 -87.43
C ARG A 191 -13.43 -11.98 -87.34
#